data_AF-A0A6J5VEJ2-F1
#
_entry.id   AF-A0A6J5VEJ2-F1
#
_cell.length_a   1.000
_cell.length_b   1.000
_cell.length_c   1.000
_cell.angle_alpha   90.00
_cell.angle_beta   90.00
_cell.angle_gamma   90.00
#
_symmetry.space_group_name_H-M   'P 1'
#
loop_
_entity.id
_entity.type
_entity.pdbx_description
1 polymer ?
#
loop_
_entity_poly.entity_id
_entity_poly.type
_entity_poly.pdbx_seq_one_letter_code
_entity_poly.pdbx_strand_id
1 'polypeptide(L)'
;MAQLKSISAFSSSNLAFHGPKRESYPYHGKVCCPGKLSSFQELGARKSELQGNTFAVTSSNGIVTRAHNNQVIRAVLPTYSETEVSGSTKERGLRGKLNKVVLAYSGGLDTSVIVPWLRENYGCDVVCFTADVGQGLKELEGLEKKAKASGASQLVVKDLKEEFVNDYIFPCLRAGAIYERKYLLGTSMARPVIAKAMVDVAKEVGADAVAHGCTGKGNDQVRFELTFFALNPKLNVVAPWREWDIRGREDAIEYAKKHNVPVPVTKKSIYSRDGNLWHLSHEGDILEDPENEPKKDMFMLTVDPEDAPNEPEYVDIGIVSGIPVSVNGKKLSPASLLDHLNQIGGKHGIGRVDMVENRLVGMKSRGVYETPGGTILFAAARELESLTLDRETMQVKDSLALKYAELVYAGRWFDPLRESLDSFMEEISKTTTGSVTLKLYKGSITVTSRKSPYSLYRQDISSFESGDVYDQADAAGFIRLYGLPIRVRAMLDS
;
A
#
# COMPACT_ATOMS: atom_id res chain seq x y z
N MET A 1 -4.84 61.72 -41.84
CA MET A 1 -4.32 63.05 -42.21
C MET A 1 -3.71 63.65 -40.95
N ALA A 2 -2.42 63.42 -40.70
CA ALA A 2 -1.31 64.36 -40.95
C ALA A 2 -1.43 65.63 -40.09
N GLN A 3 -0.51 65.91 -39.16
CA GLN A 3 0.86 66.35 -39.49
C GLN A 3 1.91 65.95 -38.43
N LEU A 4 3.08 65.55 -38.97
CA LEU A 4 4.37 65.44 -38.31
C LEU A 4 4.93 66.80 -37.88
N LYS A 5 5.75 66.80 -36.82
CA LYS A 5 7.01 67.57 -36.77
C LYS A 5 8.11 66.75 -36.09
N SER A 6 9.15 66.46 -36.86
CA SER A 6 10.46 65.97 -36.43
C SER A 6 11.44 67.14 -36.32
N ILE A 7 12.29 67.18 -35.28
CA ILE A 7 13.55 67.92 -35.27
C ILE A 7 14.63 67.06 -34.58
N SER A 8 15.74 66.88 -35.28
CA SER A 8 17.04 66.28 -34.92
C SER A 8 17.84 67.19 -33.96
N ALA A 9 18.91 66.86 -33.23
CA ALA A 9 20.15 66.13 -33.56
C ALA A 9 21.16 66.20 -32.36
N PHE A 10 22.26 65.43 -32.44
CA PHE A 10 23.58 65.55 -31.74
C PHE A 10 23.62 65.40 -30.20
N SER A 11 24.70 65.05 -29.52
CA SER A 11 25.94 64.30 -29.78
C SER A 11 26.61 64.06 -28.42
N SER A 12 27.49 63.05 -28.38
CA SER A 12 28.53 62.76 -27.39
C SER A 12 29.04 63.94 -26.53
N SER A 13 29.16 63.71 -25.21
CA SER A 13 30.22 64.31 -24.39
C SER A 13 30.63 63.35 -23.26
N ASN A 14 31.94 63.07 -23.22
CA ASN A 14 32.66 62.44 -22.11
C ASN A 14 32.71 63.38 -20.92
N LEU A 15 32.67 62.84 -19.69
CA LEU A 15 33.37 63.44 -18.55
C LEU A 15 33.66 62.36 -17.50
N ALA A 16 34.96 62.14 -17.28
CA ALA A 16 35.52 61.31 -16.24
C ALA A 16 35.40 62.00 -14.88
N PHE A 17 35.28 61.23 -13.79
CA PHE A 17 35.72 61.68 -12.47
C PHE A 17 36.33 60.54 -11.62
N HIS A 18 37.33 60.97 -10.88
CA HIS A 18 38.29 60.25 -10.04
C HIS A 18 37.70 59.25 -9.02
N GLY A 19 38.44 58.16 -8.79
CA GLY A 19 38.21 57.26 -7.67
C GLY A 19 38.91 57.69 -6.37
N PRO A 20 38.70 56.95 -5.27
CA PRO A 20 39.61 56.91 -4.13
C PRO A 20 40.34 55.57 -3.99
N LYS A 21 41.48 55.65 -3.30
CA LYS A 21 42.52 54.64 -3.12
C LYS A 21 42.09 53.41 -2.31
N ARG A 22 42.77 52.30 -2.62
CA ARG A 22 42.82 51.00 -1.92
C ARG A 22 43.32 51.11 -0.48
N GLU A 23 42.78 50.26 0.40
CA GLU A 23 43.57 49.45 1.35
C GLU A 23 42.92 48.07 1.54
N SER A 24 43.59 47.00 1.07
CA SER A 24 43.44 45.64 1.61
C SER A 24 44.63 44.77 1.18
N TYR A 25 45.24 44.12 2.17
CA TYR A 25 46.39 43.21 2.07
C TYR A 25 45.96 41.80 1.59
N PRO A 26 46.91 40.94 1.15
CA PRO A 26 46.67 39.97 0.10
C PRO A 26 46.28 38.58 0.61
N TYR A 27 45.47 37.86 -0.18
CA TYR A 27 45.43 36.40 -0.18
C TYR A 27 45.88 35.87 -1.54
N HIS A 28 46.92 35.05 -1.51
CA HIS A 28 47.49 34.35 -2.67
C HIS A 28 46.46 33.37 -3.27
N GLY A 29 46.28 33.44 -4.58
CA GLY A 29 45.58 32.42 -5.34
C GLY A 29 46.46 31.21 -5.65
N LYS A 30 45.79 30.12 -6.07
CA LYS A 30 46.10 29.45 -7.34
C LYS A 30 44.92 28.56 -7.76
N VAL A 31 44.48 28.84 -8.98
CA VAL A 31 43.51 28.09 -9.78
C VAL A 31 44.27 27.08 -10.63
N CYS A 32 43.66 25.91 -10.84
CA CYS A 32 43.39 25.24 -12.14
C CYS A 32 43.73 23.74 -12.21
N CYS A 33 42.67 22.94 -12.38
CA CYS A 33 42.64 21.56 -12.92
C CYS A 33 42.87 21.57 -14.46
N PRO A 34 42.62 20.50 -15.26
CA PRO A 34 42.38 19.05 -14.99
C PRO A 34 43.13 18.09 -15.96
N GLY A 35 43.04 16.76 -15.75
CA GLY A 35 43.45 15.79 -16.78
C GLY A 35 43.35 14.28 -16.46
N LYS A 36 42.17 13.70 -16.73
CA LYS A 36 41.84 12.32 -17.22
C LYS A 36 42.21 11.03 -16.45
N LEU A 37 41.11 10.34 -16.07
CA LEU A 37 40.72 8.91 -16.24
C LEU A 37 41.80 7.80 -16.30
N SER A 38 41.63 6.76 -15.47
CA SER A 38 41.10 5.45 -15.92
C SER A 38 40.97 4.40 -14.79
N SER A 39 39.96 3.53 -14.99
CA SER A 39 39.72 2.17 -14.47
C SER A 39 39.55 1.90 -12.97
N PHE A 40 38.30 1.61 -12.62
CA PHE A 40 37.83 0.90 -11.43
C PHE A 40 38.38 -0.54 -11.39
N GLN A 41 38.88 -0.92 -10.20
CA GLN A 41 39.23 -2.30 -9.86
C GLN A 41 38.08 -2.95 -9.07
N GLU A 42 37.83 -4.21 -9.40
CA GLU A 42 36.85 -5.13 -8.80
C GLU A 42 36.98 -5.22 -7.28
N LEU A 43 35.85 -5.13 -6.57
CA LEU A 43 35.75 -5.52 -5.16
C LEU A 43 34.90 -6.79 -5.05
N GLY A 44 35.59 -7.86 -4.66
CA GLY A 44 35.06 -9.21 -4.55
C GLY A 44 33.99 -9.40 -3.47
N ALA A 45 33.14 -10.37 -3.76
CA ALA A 45 32.15 -10.95 -2.86
C ALA A 45 32.82 -11.51 -1.60
N ARG A 46 32.37 -11.04 -0.42
CA ARG A 46 32.60 -11.74 0.86
C ARG A 46 31.35 -12.48 1.28
N LYS A 47 31.45 -13.80 1.28
CA LYS A 47 30.56 -14.75 1.97
C LYS A 47 30.57 -14.44 3.46
N SER A 48 29.39 -14.31 4.07
CA SER A 48 29.22 -14.28 5.52
C SER A 48 29.07 -15.71 6.05
N GLU A 49 30.08 -16.18 6.79
CA GLU A 49 29.99 -17.34 7.67
C GLU A 49 29.64 -16.83 9.07
N LEU A 50 28.47 -17.23 9.60
CA LEU A 50 28.05 -17.00 10.97
C LEU A 50 28.30 -18.29 11.76
N GLN A 51 29.42 -18.36 12.49
CA GLN A 51 29.61 -19.29 13.59
C GLN A 51 29.34 -18.55 14.92
N GLY A 52 28.35 -19.03 15.67
CA GLY A 52 28.03 -18.55 17.00
C GLY A 52 28.96 -19.16 18.05
N ASN A 53 29.44 -18.33 18.97
CA ASN A 53 29.96 -18.77 20.25
C ASN A 53 29.21 -18.05 21.38
N THR A 54 28.58 -18.85 22.22
CA THR A 54 27.78 -18.48 23.38
C THR A 54 28.71 -18.11 24.54
N PHE A 55 28.61 -16.89 25.06
CA PHE A 55 29.13 -16.54 26.39
C PHE A 55 27.96 -16.16 27.29
N ALA A 56 27.76 -16.94 28.35
CA ALA A 56 26.79 -16.67 29.40
C ALA A 56 27.41 -15.70 30.41
N VAL A 57 26.73 -14.57 30.64
CA VAL A 57 26.93 -13.72 31.82
C VAL A 57 25.55 -13.51 32.45
N THR A 58 25.42 -13.96 33.70
CA THR A 58 24.23 -13.84 34.52
C THR A 58 24.13 -12.43 35.13
N SER A 59 22.98 -11.77 34.97
CA SER A 59 22.55 -10.74 35.92
C SER A 59 21.02 -10.69 36.00
N SER A 60 20.53 -10.76 37.23
CA SER A 60 19.15 -10.71 37.68
C SER A 60 18.47 -9.36 37.40
N ASN A 61 17.28 -9.38 36.78
CA ASN A 61 16.07 -8.69 37.26
C ASN A 61 14.89 -8.96 36.31
N GLY A 62 13.75 -9.30 36.89
CA GLY A 62 12.58 -9.83 36.20
C GLY A 62 11.85 -8.82 35.31
N ILE A 63 11.61 -9.23 34.07
CA ILE A 63 10.55 -8.74 33.20
C ILE A 63 9.97 -9.98 32.51
N VAL A 64 8.66 -10.19 32.64
CA VAL A 64 7.94 -11.27 31.94
C VAL A 64 7.77 -10.86 30.48
N THR A 65 8.68 -11.30 29.61
CA THR A 65 8.52 -11.23 28.16
C THR A 65 7.81 -12.48 27.65
N ARG A 66 6.64 -12.31 27.00
CA ARG A 66 5.96 -13.33 26.21
C ARG A 66 6.90 -13.81 25.10
N ALA A 67 7.26 -15.09 25.12
CA ALA A 67 8.06 -15.71 24.09
C ALA A 67 7.25 -15.81 22.77
N HIS A 68 7.81 -15.29 21.69
CA HIS A 68 7.36 -15.59 20.34
C HIS A 68 7.75 -17.03 19.99
N ASN A 69 6.76 -17.91 19.86
CA ASN A 69 6.96 -19.27 19.37
C ASN A 69 7.17 -19.25 17.86
N ASN A 70 8.42 -19.12 17.42
CA ASN A 70 8.81 -19.60 16.09
C ASN A 70 8.85 -21.14 16.14
N GLN A 71 7.77 -21.81 15.75
CA GLN A 71 7.78 -23.26 15.61
C GLN A 71 8.65 -23.65 14.41
N VAL A 72 9.74 -24.34 14.72
CA VAL A 72 10.68 -24.94 13.78
C VAL A 72 10.04 -26.16 13.10
N ILE A 73 10.30 -26.27 11.79
CA ILE A 73 9.81 -27.25 10.83
C ILE A 73 10.10 -28.69 11.29
N ARG A 74 9.08 -29.57 11.28
CA ARG A 74 9.25 -31.02 11.37
C ARG A 74 8.80 -31.66 10.06
N ALA A 75 9.75 -32.03 9.21
CA ALA A 75 9.50 -32.86 8.05
C ALA A 75 9.15 -34.28 8.53
N VAL A 76 7.96 -34.77 8.17
CA VAL A 76 7.60 -36.19 8.29
C VAL A 76 7.39 -36.69 6.86
N LEU A 77 8.32 -37.53 6.39
CA LEU A 77 8.16 -38.28 5.14
C LEU A 77 7.15 -39.41 5.38
N PRO A 78 6.08 -39.56 4.59
CA PRO A 78 5.30 -40.78 4.59
C PRO A 78 5.96 -41.83 3.69
N THR A 79 6.03 -43.07 4.19
CA THR A 79 6.28 -44.27 3.38
C THR A 79 5.06 -44.58 2.53
N TYR A 80 5.24 -44.70 1.22
CA TYR A 80 4.19 -45.08 0.27
C TYR A 80 3.84 -46.58 0.39
N SER A 81 2.55 -46.88 0.40
CA SER A 81 2.01 -48.18 -0.02
C SER A 81 1.20 -47.95 -1.28
N GLU A 82 1.61 -48.56 -2.39
CA GLU A 82 0.87 -48.53 -3.65
C GLU A 82 -0.44 -49.32 -3.52
N THR A 83 -1.55 -48.69 -3.88
CA THR A 83 -2.81 -49.39 -4.15
C THR A 83 -3.27 -48.97 -5.54
N GLU A 84 -3.15 -49.87 -6.50
CA GLU A 84 -3.69 -49.70 -7.85
C GLU A 84 -5.23 -49.67 -7.81
N VAL A 85 -5.83 -48.64 -8.39
CA VAL A 85 -7.26 -48.59 -8.68
C VAL A 85 -7.43 -48.43 -10.18
N SER A 86 -7.81 -49.52 -10.85
CA SER A 86 -8.18 -49.52 -12.26
C SER A 86 -9.59 -48.95 -12.44
N GLY A 87 -9.71 -47.82 -13.13
CA GLY A 87 -11.00 -47.24 -13.51
C GLY A 87 -10.83 -46.34 -14.74
N SER A 88 -11.22 -46.84 -15.90
CA SER A 88 -11.11 -46.16 -17.19
C SER A 88 -11.85 -44.81 -17.20
N THR A 89 -11.11 -43.71 -17.22
CA THR A 89 -11.60 -42.39 -17.61
C THR A 89 -10.67 -41.83 -18.68
N LYS A 90 -11.26 -41.25 -19.74
CA LYS A 90 -10.54 -40.66 -20.89
C LYS A 90 -9.33 -39.85 -20.41
N GLU A 91 -8.12 -40.31 -20.74
CA GLU A 91 -6.88 -39.57 -20.46
C GLU A 91 -6.92 -38.22 -21.18
N ARG A 92 -7.30 -37.16 -20.47
CA ARG A 92 -6.72 -35.85 -20.75
C ARG A 92 -5.30 -35.92 -20.21
N GLY A 93 -4.31 -35.98 -21.09
CA GLY A 93 -2.90 -35.95 -20.70
C GLY A 93 -2.62 -34.75 -19.78
N LEU A 94 -1.64 -34.91 -18.89
CA LEU A 94 -1.18 -33.84 -17.99
C LEU A 94 -0.92 -32.55 -18.78
N ARG A 95 -1.32 -31.39 -18.23
CA ARG A 95 -1.15 -30.07 -18.86
C ARG A 95 0.30 -29.56 -18.86
N GLY A 96 1.22 -30.42 -18.44
CA GLY A 96 2.62 -30.15 -18.10
C GLY A 96 2.96 -30.92 -16.83
N LYS A 97 4.24 -31.25 -16.62
CA LYS A 97 4.69 -31.87 -15.36
C LYS A 97 5.32 -30.80 -14.47
N LEU A 98 4.71 -30.57 -13.31
CA LEU A 98 5.28 -29.74 -12.24
C LEU A 98 5.68 -30.66 -11.08
N ASN A 99 6.76 -30.34 -10.38
CA ASN A 99 7.16 -31.16 -9.22
C ASN A 99 6.39 -30.73 -7.98
N LYS A 100 6.36 -29.43 -7.68
CA LYS A 100 5.74 -28.90 -6.46
C LYS A 100 5.25 -27.47 -6.64
N VAL A 101 4.05 -27.20 -6.15
CA VAL A 101 3.35 -25.93 -6.33
C VAL A 101 3.01 -25.30 -4.98
N VAL A 102 3.31 -24.01 -4.80
CA VAL A 102 2.82 -23.23 -3.67
C VAL A 102 1.51 -22.54 -4.03
N LEU A 103 0.42 -22.94 -3.41
CA LEU A 103 -0.93 -22.40 -3.64
C LEU A 103 -1.29 -21.33 -2.61
N ALA A 104 -1.68 -20.15 -3.06
CA ALA A 104 -2.37 -19.16 -2.21
C ALA A 104 -3.69 -19.76 -1.71
N TYR A 105 -3.76 -20.05 -0.41
CA TYR A 105 -4.81 -20.83 0.21
C TYR A 105 -5.54 -20.01 1.28
N SER A 106 -6.85 -19.87 1.12
CA SER A 106 -7.74 -19.15 2.05
C SER A 106 -8.70 -20.06 2.80
N GLY A 107 -8.68 -21.37 2.56
CA GLY A 107 -9.69 -22.28 3.10
C GLY A 107 -11.08 -22.13 2.49
N GLY A 108 -11.27 -21.26 1.49
CA GLY A 108 -12.51 -21.15 0.73
C GLY A 108 -12.84 -22.42 -0.08
N LEU A 109 -14.03 -22.46 -0.69
CA LEU A 109 -14.42 -23.54 -1.60
C LEU A 109 -13.41 -23.67 -2.74
N ASP A 110 -13.19 -22.57 -3.47
CA ASP A 110 -12.39 -22.53 -4.69
C ASP A 110 -10.96 -22.98 -4.42
N THR A 111 -10.27 -22.37 -3.44
CA THR A 111 -8.89 -22.73 -3.09
C THR A 111 -8.76 -24.14 -2.52
N SER A 112 -9.81 -24.70 -1.91
CA SER A 112 -9.83 -26.10 -1.48
C SER A 112 -10.02 -27.09 -2.63
N VAL A 113 -10.76 -26.70 -3.67
CA VAL A 113 -10.95 -27.47 -4.91
C VAL A 113 -9.70 -27.45 -5.80
N ILE A 114 -8.95 -26.35 -5.78
CA ILE A 114 -7.70 -26.23 -6.54
C ILE A 114 -6.66 -27.27 -6.11
N VAL A 115 -6.62 -27.67 -4.83
CA VAL A 115 -5.64 -28.64 -4.32
C VAL A 115 -5.70 -29.99 -5.06
N PRO A 116 -6.82 -30.74 -5.06
CA PRO A 116 -6.90 -31.99 -5.82
C PRO A 116 -6.81 -31.76 -7.33
N TRP A 117 -7.29 -30.61 -7.83
CA TRP A 117 -7.20 -30.29 -9.26
C TRP A 117 -5.77 -30.17 -9.75
N LEU A 118 -4.89 -29.49 -9.00
CA LEU A 118 -3.46 -29.39 -9.31
C LEU A 118 -2.81 -30.77 -9.36
N ARG A 119 -3.14 -31.64 -8.39
CA ARG A 119 -2.62 -33.01 -8.35
C ARG A 119 -3.08 -33.83 -9.54
N GLU A 120 -4.36 -33.77 -9.90
CA GLU A 120 -4.94 -34.50 -11.03
C GLU A 120 -4.36 -34.03 -12.38
N ASN A 121 -4.18 -32.74 -12.57
CA ASN A 121 -3.86 -32.16 -13.89
C ASN A 121 -2.36 -31.92 -14.13
N TYR A 122 -1.56 -31.81 -13.06
CA TYR A 122 -0.11 -31.55 -13.13
C TYR A 122 0.74 -32.62 -12.44
N GLY A 123 0.13 -33.55 -11.69
CA GLY A 123 0.86 -34.64 -11.01
C GLY A 123 1.84 -34.16 -9.93
N CYS A 124 1.57 -32.99 -9.32
CA CYS A 124 2.50 -32.28 -8.45
C CYS A 124 2.13 -32.38 -6.96
N ASP A 125 3.12 -32.15 -6.09
CA ASP A 125 2.88 -31.90 -4.66
C ASP A 125 2.34 -30.48 -4.46
N VAL A 126 1.30 -30.34 -3.64
CA VAL A 126 0.72 -29.03 -3.33
C VAL A 126 1.10 -28.61 -1.92
N VAL A 127 1.71 -27.44 -1.81
CA VAL A 127 1.98 -26.71 -0.57
C VAL A 127 0.96 -25.58 -0.47
N CYS A 128 0.05 -25.64 0.49
CA CYS A 128 -0.83 -24.51 0.76
C CYS A 128 -0.07 -23.42 1.51
N PHE A 129 -0.29 -22.17 1.14
CA PHE A 129 0.26 -21.00 1.81
C PHE A 129 -0.85 -20.02 2.21
N THR A 130 -0.85 -19.61 3.48
CA THR A 130 -1.76 -18.60 4.01
C THR A 130 -0.93 -17.49 4.66
N ALA A 131 -1.20 -16.24 4.31
CA ALA A 131 -0.65 -15.09 5.00
C ALA A 131 -1.69 -14.55 5.99
N ASP A 132 -1.31 -14.35 7.25
CA ASP A 132 -2.07 -13.52 8.18
C ASP A 132 -1.68 -12.05 7.94
N VAL A 133 -2.55 -11.34 7.24
CA VAL A 133 -2.47 -9.88 7.00
C VAL A 133 -3.56 -9.14 7.78
N GLY A 134 -4.11 -9.77 8.83
CA GLY A 134 -5.11 -9.18 9.71
C GLY A 134 -6.57 -9.44 9.30
N GLN A 135 -6.84 -10.50 8.54
CA GLN A 135 -8.20 -10.93 8.18
C GLN A 135 -9.03 -11.49 9.36
N GLY A 136 -8.38 -11.75 10.50
CA GLY A 136 -9.01 -12.24 11.73
C GLY A 136 -8.78 -13.74 12.00
N LEU A 137 -8.70 -14.10 13.28
CA LEU A 137 -8.33 -15.46 13.71
C LEU A 137 -9.30 -16.55 13.25
N LYS A 138 -10.60 -16.23 13.14
CA LYS A 138 -11.63 -17.19 12.68
C LYS A 138 -11.37 -17.71 11.27
N GLU A 139 -10.75 -16.90 10.41
CA GLU A 139 -10.38 -17.32 9.05
C GLU A 139 -9.18 -18.29 9.03
N LEU A 140 -8.42 -18.37 10.12
CA LEU A 140 -7.25 -19.26 10.26
C LEU A 140 -7.58 -20.59 10.96
N GLU A 141 -8.72 -20.66 11.66
CA GLU A 141 -9.14 -21.84 12.40
C GLU A 141 -9.43 -23.04 11.48
N GLY A 142 -8.83 -24.19 11.80
CA GLY A 142 -9.08 -25.44 11.07
C GLY A 142 -8.47 -25.54 9.67
N LEU A 143 -7.74 -24.50 9.20
CA LEU A 143 -7.14 -24.48 7.86
C LEU A 143 -6.20 -25.67 7.59
N GLU A 144 -5.36 -26.05 8.56
CA GLU A 144 -4.40 -27.15 8.37
C GLU A 144 -5.12 -28.48 8.13
N LYS A 145 -6.10 -28.79 8.97
CA LYS A 145 -6.92 -30.00 8.83
C LYS A 145 -7.63 -30.01 7.48
N LYS A 146 -8.15 -28.86 7.05
CA LYS A 146 -8.84 -28.73 5.77
C LYS A 146 -7.89 -28.89 4.58
N ALA A 147 -6.74 -28.22 4.58
CA ALA A 147 -5.74 -28.33 3.53
C ALA A 147 -5.27 -29.79 3.35
N LYS A 148 -4.97 -30.49 4.46
CA LYS A 148 -4.60 -31.92 4.43
C LYS A 148 -5.74 -32.79 3.88
N ALA A 149 -6.97 -32.55 4.32
CA ALA A 149 -8.14 -33.29 3.83
C ALA A 149 -8.40 -33.05 2.32
N SER A 150 -8.07 -31.86 1.80
CA SER A 150 -8.09 -31.58 0.36
C SER A 150 -6.92 -32.22 -0.41
N GLY A 151 -5.93 -32.80 0.28
CA GLY A 151 -4.79 -33.48 -0.32
C GLY A 151 -3.51 -32.66 -0.43
N ALA A 152 -3.37 -31.55 0.32
CA ALA A 152 -2.12 -30.79 0.38
C ALA A 152 -1.06 -31.55 1.20
N SER A 153 0.19 -31.46 0.77
CA SER A 153 1.35 -32.05 1.47
C SER A 153 1.70 -31.29 2.75
N GLN A 154 1.51 -29.97 2.75
CA GLN A 154 1.73 -29.11 3.92
C GLN A 154 0.87 -27.84 3.83
N LEU A 155 0.68 -27.17 4.97
CA LEU A 155 0.22 -25.79 5.07
C LEU A 155 1.31 -24.95 5.71
N VAL A 156 1.67 -23.83 5.10
CA VAL A 156 2.54 -22.80 5.67
C VAL A 156 1.69 -21.58 5.98
N VAL A 157 1.71 -21.14 7.24
CA VAL A 157 1.06 -19.89 7.66
C VAL A 157 2.15 -18.91 8.08
N LYS A 158 2.19 -17.71 7.49
CA LYS A 158 3.11 -16.63 7.92
C LYS A 158 2.30 -15.46 8.48
N ASP A 159 2.66 -14.97 9.66
CA ASP A 159 2.16 -13.69 10.20
C ASP A 159 2.92 -12.55 9.53
N LEU A 160 2.21 -11.76 8.73
CA LEU A 160 2.74 -10.64 7.95
C LEU A 160 2.10 -9.31 8.34
N LYS A 161 1.39 -9.22 9.47
CA LYS A 161 0.65 -7.98 9.84
C LYS A 161 1.59 -6.79 9.99
N GLU A 162 2.70 -6.94 10.71
CA GLU A 162 3.63 -5.84 10.92
C GLU A 162 4.34 -5.43 9.61
N GLU A 163 4.80 -6.39 8.81
CA GLU A 163 5.37 -6.12 7.47
C GLU A 163 4.34 -5.43 6.57
N PHE A 164 3.09 -5.91 6.56
CA PHE A 164 2.03 -5.34 5.74
C PHE A 164 1.75 -3.88 6.10
N VAL A 165 1.64 -3.55 7.39
CA VAL A 165 1.40 -2.15 7.78
C VAL A 165 2.63 -1.28 7.54
N ASN A 166 3.81 -1.72 7.98
CA ASN A 166 5.01 -0.90 7.93
C ASN A 166 5.52 -0.69 6.50
N ASP A 167 5.55 -1.75 5.69
CA ASP A 167 6.29 -1.74 4.41
C ASP A 167 5.36 -1.54 3.21
N TYR A 168 4.03 -1.61 3.38
CA TYR A 168 3.07 -1.46 2.26
C TYR A 168 2.04 -0.36 2.52
N ILE A 169 1.37 -0.39 3.67
CA ILE A 169 0.33 0.59 3.99
C ILE A 169 0.93 1.97 4.26
N PHE A 170 1.93 2.05 5.14
CA PHE A 170 2.53 3.31 5.54
C PHE A 170 3.19 4.09 4.38
N PRO A 171 3.89 3.45 3.42
CA PRO A 171 4.34 4.12 2.21
C PRO A 171 3.19 4.71 1.38
N CYS A 172 2.11 3.96 1.17
CA CYS A 172 0.92 4.46 0.46
C CYS A 172 0.24 5.62 1.20
N LEU A 173 0.15 5.53 2.53
CA LEU A 173 -0.39 6.58 3.39
C LEU A 173 0.44 7.86 3.28
N ARG A 174 1.77 7.76 3.42
CA ARG A 174 2.71 8.89 3.28
C ARG A 174 2.62 9.51 1.89
N ALA A 175 2.47 8.70 0.84
CA ALA A 175 2.30 9.19 -0.53
C ALA A 175 0.97 9.93 -0.72
N GLY A 176 -0.03 9.75 0.15
CA GLY A 176 -1.39 10.24 -0.08
C GLY A 176 -2.13 9.46 -1.17
N ALA A 177 -1.80 8.18 -1.36
CA ALA A 177 -2.30 7.37 -2.45
C ALA A 177 -3.80 7.04 -2.27
N ILE A 178 -4.63 7.58 -3.17
CA ILE A 178 -6.08 7.33 -3.23
C ILE A 178 -6.51 7.08 -4.67
N TYR A 179 -7.09 5.91 -4.93
CA TYR A 179 -7.55 5.55 -6.25
C TYR A 179 -8.95 6.12 -6.52
N GLU A 180 -9.09 6.80 -7.65
CA GLU A 180 -10.34 7.42 -8.10
C GLU A 180 -11.06 8.22 -7.01
N ARG A 181 -10.27 8.95 -6.20
CA ARG A 181 -10.70 9.89 -5.15
C ARG A 181 -11.34 9.24 -3.91
N LYS A 182 -11.55 7.92 -3.89
CA LYS A 182 -12.31 7.23 -2.84
C LYS A 182 -11.61 6.00 -2.26
N TYR A 183 -10.94 5.19 -3.08
CA TYR A 183 -10.44 3.89 -2.65
C TYR A 183 -9.03 3.97 -2.07
N LEU A 184 -8.86 3.52 -0.83
CA LEU A 184 -7.60 3.50 -0.11
C LEU A 184 -6.79 2.21 -0.35
N LEU A 185 -6.96 1.56 -1.50
CA LEU A 185 -6.06 0.52 -2.03
C LEU A 185 -5.88 -0.74 -1.16
N GLY A 186 -6.76 -1.03 -0.20
CA GLY A 186 -6.53 -2.06 0.82
C GLY A 186 -6.24 -3.46 0.29
N THR A 187 -7.00 -3.90 -0.70
CA THR A 187 -6.79 -5.19 -1.37
C THR A 187 -5.54 -5.15 -2.24
N SER A 188 -5.35 -4.05 -2.98
CA SER A 188 -4.20 -3.84 -3.86
C SER A 188 -2.86 -3.95 -3.13
N MET A 189 -2.76 -3.40 -1.92
CA MET A 189 -1.54 -3.43 -1.10
C MET A 189 -1.26 -4.80 -0.47
N ALA A 190 -2.29 -5.59 -0.16
CA ALA A 190 -2.12 -6.91 0.44
C ALA A 190 -1.52 -7.93 -0.53
N ARG A 191 -1.78 -7.80 -1.84
CA ARG A 191 -1.34 -8.79 -2.82
C ARG A 191 0.18 -8.88 -2.99
N PRO A 192 0.95 -7.79 -3.12
CA PRO A 192 2.40 -7.89 -3.26
C PRO A 192 3.09 -8.50 -2.03
N VAL A 193 2.63 -8.21 -0.79
CA VAL A 193 3.21 -8.83 0.42
C VAL A 193 2.94 -10.34 0.48
N ILE A 194 1.73 -10.77 0.13
CA ILE A 194 1.37 -12.20 0.07
C ILE A 194 2.20 -12.90 -1.02
N ALA A 195 2.25 -12.31 -2.22
CA ALA A 195 2.94 -12.89 -3.36
C ALA A 195 4.46 -12.97 -3.13
N LYS A 196 5.08 -11.96 -2.51
CA LYS A 196 6.49 -11.99 -2.09
C LYS A 196 6.75 -13.17 -1.14
N ALA A 197 5.93 -13.30 -0.10
CA ALA A 197 6.07 -14.40 0.86
C ALA A 197 5.87 -15.78 0.20
N MET A 198 5.00 -15.90 -0.80
CA MET A 198 4.84 -17.13 -1.59
C MET A 198 6.10 -17.48 -2.40
N VAL A 199 6.76 -16.49 -3.01
CA VAL A 199 8.03 -16.70 -3.73
C VAL A 199 9.12 -17.18 -2.77
N ASP A 200 9.19 -16.58 -1.58
CA ASP A 200 10.12 -17.02 -0.52
C ASP A 200 9.85 -18.47 -0.10
N VAL A 201 8.58 -18.81 0.16
CA VAL A 201 8.18 -20.18 0.50
C VAL A 201 8.47 -21.16 -0.64
N ALA A 202 8.21 -20.77 -1.89
CA ALA A 202 8.50 -21.61 -3.05
C ALA A 202 9.99 -21.97 -3.12
N LYS A 203 10.87 -21.02 -2.84
CA LYS A 203 12.31 -21.26 -2.71
C LYS A 203 12.65 -22.17 -1.53
N GLU A 204 12.07 -21.92 -0.35
CA GLU A 204 12.30 -22.72 0.87
C GLU A 204 11.92 -24.20 0.68
N VAL A 205 10.85 -24.48 -0.05
CA VAL A 205 10.28 -25.85 -0.19
C VAL A 205 10.70 -26.55 -1.48
N GLY A 206 11.48 -25.87 -2.34
CA GLY A 206 11.90 -26.37 -3.65
C GLY A 206 10.75 -26.52 -4.64
N ALA A 207 9.78 -25.60 -4.62
CA ALA A 207 8.69 -25.55 -5.60
C ALA A 207 9.16 -24.91 -6.90
N ASP A 208 8.68 -25.45 -8.02
CA ASP A 208 8.91 -24.96 -9.38
C ASP A 208 7.72 -24.16 -9.93
N ALA A 209 6.65 -24.02 -9.14
CA ALA A 209 5.51 -23.20 -9.48
C ALA A 209 4.81 -22.57 -8.27
N VAL A 210 4.03 -21.53 -8.57
CA VAL A 210 3.06 -20.90 -7.68
C VAL A 210 1.67 -20.95 -8.31
N ALA A 211 0.62 -20.99 -7.48
CA ALA A 211 -0.76 -20.99 -7.94
C ALA A 211 -1.64 -20.05 -7.12
N HIS A 212 -2.68 -19.51 -7.75
CA HIS A 212 -3.66 -18.65 -7.08
C HIS A 212 -5.09 -18.92 -7.53
N GLY A 213 -6.05 -18.61 -6.66
CA GLY A 213 -7.49 -18.77 -6.93
C GLY A 213 -8.18 -17.54 -7.54
N CYS A 214 -7.45 -16.54 -8.02
CA CYS A 214 -8.05 -15.36 -8.64
C CYS A 214 -8.79 -15.70 -9.94
N THR A 215 -9.94 -15.06 -10.18
CA THR A 215 -10.70 -15.20 -11.43
C THR A 215 -10.06 -14.41 -12.57
N GLY A 216 -10.40 -14.74 -13.82
CA GLY A 216 -9.95 -14.02 -15.01
C GLY A 216 -10.52 -12.60 -15.17
N LYS A 217 -11.43 -12.16 -14.30
CA LYS A 217 -12.10 -10.84 -14.37
C LYS A 217 -11.63 -9.85 -13.31
N GLY A 218 -10.87 -10.31 -12.31
CA GLY A 218 -10.40 -9.48 -11.20
C GLY A 218 -9.02 -8.87 -11.48
N ASN A 219 -8.71 -7.78 -10.78
CA ASN A 219 -7.37 -7.17 -10.80
C ASN A 219 -6.32 -8.03 -10.07
N ASP A 220 -6.74 -8.87 -9.12
CA ASP A 220 -5.81 -9.62 -8.26
C ASP A 220 -4.94 -10.62 -9.01
N GLN A 221 -5.43 -11.21 -10.10
CA GLN A 221 -4.58 -12.07 -10.96
C GLN A 221 -3.35 -11.29 -11.45
N VAL A 222 -3.54 -10.04 -11.87
CA VAL A 222 -2.44 -9.20 -12.37
C VAL A 222 -1.48 -8.86 -11.23
N ARG A 223 -2.00 -8.54 -10.05
CA ARG A 223 -1.19 -8.16 -8.87
C ARG A 223 -0.30 -9.31 -8.37
N PHE A 224 -0.84 -10.53 -8.29
CA PHE A 224 -0.07 -11.72 -7.94
C PHE A 224 0.99 -12.01 -9.00
N GLU A 225 0.58 -12.10 -10.27
CA GLU A 225 1.46 -12.54 -11.35
C GLU A 225 2.58 -11.55 -11.64
N LEU A 226 2.32 -10.25 -11.68
CA LEU A 226 3.37 -9.24 -11.84
C LEU A 226 4.39 -9.29 -10.68
N THR A 227 3.94 -9.56 -9.46
CA THR A 227 4.85 -9.75 -8.33
C THR A 227 5.71 -11.01 -8.51
N PHE A 228 5.12 -12.12 -8.94
CA PHE A 228 5.88 -13.34 -9.22
C PHE A 228 6.92 -13.11 -10.31
N PHE A 229 6.56 -12.42 -11.40
CA PHE A 229 7.50 -12.11 -12.49
C PHE A 229 8.63 -11.18 -12.03
N ALA A 230 8.33 -10.18 -11.20
CA ALA A 230 9.33 -9.26 -10.68
C ALA A 230 10.34 -9.94 -9.75
N LEU A 231 9.88 -10.87 -8.90
CA LEU A 231 10.72 -11.47 -7.86
C LEU A 231 11.37 -12.78 -8.28
N ASN A 232 10.70 -13.60 -9.08
CA ASN A 232 11.25 -14.85 -9.59
C ASN A 232 10.57 -15.27 -10.92
N PRO A 233 11.04 -14.77 -12.08
CA PRO A 233 10.44 -15.08 -13.37
C PRO A 233 10.63 -16.53 -13.84
N LYS A 234 11.34 -17.38 -13.07
CA LYS A 234 11.53 -18.80 -13.38
C LYS A 234 10.41 -19.69 -12.83
N LEU A 235 9.59 -19.18 -11.90
CA LEU A 235 8.46 -19.94 -11.37
C LEU A 235 7.37 -20.04 -12.43
N ASN A 236 6.85 -21.25 -12.63
CA ASN A 236 5.61 -21.40 -13.39
C ASN A 236 4.45 -20.82 -12.58
N VAL A 237 3.51 -20.17 -13.26
CA VAL A 237 2.29 -19.66 -12.64
C VAL A 237 1.12 -20.50 -13.11
N VAL A 238 0.37 -21.09 -12.19
CA VAL A 238 -0.86 -21.83 -12.49
C VAL A 238 -2.05 -21.03 -12.01
N ALA A 239 -3.00 -20.77 -12.91
CA ALA A 239 -4.22 -20.01 -12.62
C ALA A 239 -5.44 -20.84 -13.03
N PRO A 240 -5.94 -21.73 -12.15
CA PRO A 240 -6.96 -22.71 -12.50
C PRO A 240 -8.21 -22.12 -13.15
N TRP A 241 -8.67 -20.94 -12.71
CA TRP A 241 -9.82 -20.24 -13.31
C TRP A 241 -9.68 -19.90 -14.79
N ARG A 242 -8.47 -19.94 -15.35
CA ARG A 242 -8.20 -19.73 -16.78
C ARG A 242 -8.01 -21.04 -17.55
N GLU A 243 -7.99 -22.18 -16.86
CA GLU A 243 -7.58 -23.46 -17.41
C GLU A 243 -8.62 -24.58 -17.24
N TRP A 244 -9.34 -24.58 -16.12
CA TRP A 244 -10.28 -25.63 -15.76
C TRP A 244 -11.64 -25.45 -16.42
N ASP A 245 -12.49 -26.49 -16.33
CA ASP A 245 -13.85 -26.47 -16.88
C ASP A 245 -14.92 -26.09 -15.83
N ILE A 246 -14.51 -25.75 -14.60
CA ILE A 246 -15.42 -25.33 -13.53
C ILE A 246 -15.91 -23.91 -13.81
N ARG A 247 -17.20 -23.75 -14.10
CA ARG A 247 -17.79 -22.46 -14.53
C ARG A 247 -18.35 -21.64 -13.38
N GLY A 248 -18.65 -22.29 -12.25
CA GLY A 248 -19.31 -21.65 -11.13
C GLY A 248 -19.21 -22.44 -9.84
N ARG A 249 -19.98 -21.98 -8.86
CA ARG A 249 -19.96 -22.50 -7.50
C ARG A 249 -20.49 -23.94 -7.44
N GLU A 250 -21.54 -24.23 -8.19
CA GLU A 250 -22.20 -25.54 -8.23
C GLU A 250 -21.24 -26.61 -8.75
N ASP A 251 -20.57 -26.33 -9.87
CA ASP A 251 -19.51 -27.18 -10.43
C ASP A 251 -18.39 -27.43 -9.42
N ALA A 252 -17.97 -26.39 -8.69
CA ALA A 252 -16.93 -26.51 -7.66
C ALA A 252 -17.39 -27.39 -6.48
N ILE A 253 -18.67 -27.32 -6.08
CA ILE A 253 -19.25 -28.19 -5.05
C ILE A 253 -19.29 -29.64 -5.53
N GLU A 254 -19.68 -29.88 -6.78
CA GLU A 254 -19.70 -31.23 -7.37
C GLU A 254 -18.28 -31.82 -7.42
N TYR A 255 -17.32 -31.03 -7.89
CA TYR A 255 -15.92 -31.42 -7.93
C TYR A 255 -15.37 -31.71 -6.52
N ALA A 256 -15.71 -30.87 -5.53
CA ALA A 256 -15.34 -31.09 -4.14
C ALA A 256 -15.91 -32.41 -3.60
N LYS A 257 -17.18 -32.72 -3.88
CA LYS A 257 -17.81 -34.00 -3.47
C LYS A 257 -17.10 -35.20 -4.11
N LYS A 258 -16.81 -35.14 -5.41
CA LYS A 258 -16.10 -36.21 -6.13
C LYS A 258 -14.73 -36.51 -5.53
N HIS A 259 -14.05 -35.50 -4.99
CA HIS A 259 -12.71 -35.62 -4.42
C HIS A 259 -12.68 -35.63 -2.89
N ASN A 260 -13.83 -35.81 -2.23
CA ASN A 260 -13.97 -35.82 -0.77
C ASN A 260 -13.37 -34.57 -0.07
N VAL A 261 -13.38 -33.41 -0.75
CA VAL A 261 -12.94 -32.14 -0.18
C VAL A 261 -13.99 -31.64 0.81
N PRO A 262 -13.61 -31.29 2.06
CA PRO A 262 -14.56 -30.75 3.02
C PRO A 262 -15.11 -29.39 2.55
N VAL A 263 -16.41 -29.35 2.23
CA VAL A 263 -17.11 -28.11 1.86
C VAL A 263 -17.71 -27.48 3.12
N PRO A 264 -17.58 -26.16 3.35
CA PRO A 264 -18.26 -25.49 4.46
C PRO A 264 -19.78 -25.68 4.36
N VAL A 265 -20.43 -26.14 5.44
CA VAL A 265 -21.85 -26.53 5.46
C VAL A 265 -22.80 -25.33 5.61
N THR A 266 -22.29 -24.12 5.79
CA THR A 266 -23.10 -22.94 6.08
C THR A 266 -23.65 -22.29 4.81
N LYS A 267 -24.91 -21.82 4.85
CA LYS A 267 -25.42 -20.77 3.95
C LYS A 267 -24.49 -19.56 4.10
N LYS A 268 -23.50 -19.46 3.20
CA LYS A 268 -22.49 -18.40 3.24
C LYS A 268 -23.19 -17.08 2.99
N SER A 269 -22.64 -16.00 3.54
CA SER A 269 -23.05 -14.66 3.13
C SER A 269 -22.99 -14.55 1.61
N ILE A 270 -23.99 -13.89 1.06
CA ILE A 270 -24.18 -13.66 -0.38
C ILE A 270 -23.08 -12.78 -0.99
N TYR A 271 -22.42 -11.94 -0.18
CA TYR A 271 -21.36 -11.04 -0.62
C TYR A 271 -20.01 -11.76 -0.73
N SER A 272 -19.27 -11.43 -1.79
CA SER A 272 -17.84 -11.69 -1.87
C SER A 272 -17.12 -10.67 -0.98
N ARG A 273 -16.25 -11.15 -0.09
CA ARG A 273 -15.52 -10.31 0.86
C ARG A 273 -14.03 -10.60 0.85
N ASP A 274 -13.25 -9.54 0.95
CA ASP A 274 -11.81 -9.60 1.13
C ASP A 274 -11.40 -8.65 2.25
N GLY A 275 -10.95 -9.23 3.37
CA GLY A 275 -10.60 -8.52 4.59
C GLY A 275 -9.12 -8.63 4.91
N ASN A 276 -8.55 -7.55 5.43
CA ASN A 276 -7.22 -7.50 6.00
C ASN A 276 -7.18 -6.40 7.07
N LEU A 277 -6.01 -6.14 7.67
CA LEU A 277 -5.91 -5.16 8.75
C LEU A 277 -6.25 -3.73 8.32
N TRP A 278 -6.11 -3.38 7.04
CA TRP A 278 -6.43 -2.05 6.53
C TRP A 278 -7.92 -1.87 6.28
N HIS A 279 -8.56 -2.86 5.66
CA HIS A 279 -9.93 -2.71 5.19
C HIS A 279 -10.71 -4.02 5.08
N LEU A 280 -12.00 -3.89 4.79
CA LEU A 280 -12.85 -4.96 4.27
C LEU A 280 -13.57 -4.47 3.02
N SER A 281 -13.49 -5.23 1.93
CA SER A 281 -14.29 -4.98 0.72
C SER A 281 -15.50 -5.91 0.64
N HIS A 282 -16.56 -5.41 0.02
CA HIS A 282 -17.81 -6.13 -0.27
C HIS A 282 -18.17 -5.94 -1.73
N GLU A 283 -18.44 -7.05 -2.42
CA GLU A 283 -18.88 -7.08 -3.82
C GLU A 283 -19.93 -8.20 -4.04
N GLY A 284 -20.64 -8.13 -5.15
CA GLY A 284 -21.59 -9.18 -5.58
C GLY A 284 -23.00 -9.03 -5.02
N ASP A 285 -23.88 -9.92 -5.49
CA ASP A 285 -25.32 -9.92 -5.20
C ASP A 285 -25.95 -8.52 -5.45
N ILE A 286 -26.72 -7.98 -4.51
CA ILE A 286 -27.45 -6.71 -4.69
C ILE A 286 -26.55 -5.54 -5.06
N LEU A 287 -25.25 -5.59 -4.74
CA LEU A 287 -24.30 -4.51 -5.05
C LEU A 287 -23.94 -4.45 -6.53
N GLU A 288 -24.20 -5.50 -7.32
CA GLU A 288 -23.93 -5.49 -8.76
C GLU A 288 -24.79 -4.46 -9.51
N ASP A 289 -25.99 -4.19 -8.99
CA ASP A 289 -26.83 -3.09 -9.44
C ASP A 289 -26.48 -1.83 -8.62
N PRO A 290 -25.94 -0.77 -9.25
CA PRO A 290 -25.55 0.46 -8.56
C PRO A 290 -26.75 1.25 -7.99
N GLU A 291 -27.99 0.95 -8.37
CA GLU A 291 -29.18 1.59 -7.80
C GLU A 291 -29.55 1.06 -6.41
N ASN A 292 -29.09 -0.14 -6.05
CA ASN A 292 -29.40 -0.74 -4.76
C ASN A 292 -28.54 -0.14 -3.65
N GLU A 293 -29.16 0.29 -2.55
CA GLU A 293 -28.45 0.75 -1.36
C GLU A 293 -27.75 -0.41 -0.62
N PRO A 294 -26.51 -0.22 -0.11
CA PRO A 294 -25.87 -1.22 0.73
C PRO A 294 -26.65 -1.46 2.02
N LYS A 295 -26.96 -2.73 2.33
CA LYS A 295 -27.74 -3.07 3.53
C LYS A 295 -26.89 -2.96 4.80
N LYS A 296 -27.53 -2.55 5.90
CA LYS A 296 -26.89 -2.38 7.21
C LYS A 296 -26.16 -3.62 7.73
N ASP A 297 -26.72 -4.81 7.50
CA ASP A 297 -26.15 -6.11 7.92
C ASP A 297 -24.97 -6.58 7.06
N MET A 298 -24.66 -5.86 5.98
CA MET A 298 -23.50 -6.12 5.14
C MET A 298 -22.19 -5.72 5.83
N PHE A 299 -22.20 -4.57 6.52
CA PHE A 299 -21.04 -3.96 7.16
C PHE A 299 -20.61 -4.75 8.39
N MET A 300 -19.32 -5.08 8.47
CA MET A 300 -18.78 -5.98 9.49
C MET A 300 -17.77 -5.30 10.42
N LEU A 301 -17.07 -4.26 9.93
CA LEU A 301 -16.05 -3.55 10.69
C LEU A 301 -16.59 -2.32 11.39
N THR A 302 -17.65 -1.72 10.85
CA THR A 302 -18.18 -0.43 11.27
C THR A 302 -19.63 -0.56 11.71
N VAL A 303 -19.98 0.05 12.84
CA VAL A 303 -21.39 0.23 13.21
C VAL A 303 -22.04 1.20 12.22
N ASP A 304 -23.36 1.13 12.12
CA ASP A 304 -24.08 2.12 11.34
C ASP A 304 -23.91 3.53 11.94
N PRO A 305 -23.62 4.57 11.13
CA PRO A 305 -23.50 5.94 11.64
C PRO A 305 -24.70 6.40 12.49
N GLU A 306 -25.90 5.91 12.20
CA GLU A 306 -27.09 6.24 12.99
C GLU A 306 -27.05 5.61 14.40
N ASP A 307 -26.50 4.40 14.51
CA ASP A 307 -26.34 3.64 15.76
C ASP A 307 -25.06 4.00 16.53
N ALA A 308 -24.12 4.71 15.90
CA ALA A 308 -22.88 5.12 16.54
C ALA A 308 -23.16 6.01 17.78
N PRO A 309 -22.24 6.03 18.77
CA PRO A 309 -22.42 6.79 20.01
C PRO A 309 -22.84 8.24 19.79
N ASN A 310 -23.70 8.75 20.68
CA ASN A 310 -24.12 10.16 20.67
C ASN A 310 -23.07 11.11 21.28
N GLU A 311 -22.01 10.56 21.87
CA GLU A 311 -20.87 11.34 22.36
C GLU A 311 -19.71 11.22 21.37
N PRO A 312 -19.11 12.36 20.94
CA PRO A 312 -17.95 12.34 20.08
C PRO A 312 -16.71 11.85 20.82
N GLU A 313 -15.80 11.20 20.08
CA GLU A 313 -14.52 10.74 20.63
C GLU A 313 -13.36 11.52 20.01
N TYR A 314 -12.42 11.95 20.85
CA TYR A 314 -11.23 12.70 20.41
C TYR A 314 -10.04 11.75 20.36
N VAL A 315 -9.29 11.81 19.25
CA VAL A 315 -8.13 10.96 19.00
C VAL A 315 -6.96 11.84 18.56
N ASP A 316 -5.84 11.78 19.28
CA ASP A 316 -4.59 12.43 18.88
C ASP A 316 -3.67 11.41 18.18
N ILE A 317 -3.26 11.72 16.96
CA ILE A 317 -2.36 10.88 16.15
C ILE A 317 -0.99 11.54 16.11
N GLY A 318 0.02 10.88 16.67
CA GLY A 318 1.41 11.31 16.58
C GLY A 318 2.08 10.73 15.34
N ILE A 319 2.77 11.58 14.59
CA ILE A 319 3.41 11.25 13.31
C ILE A 319 4.87 11.70 13.35
N VAL A 320 5.77 10.87 12.82
CA VAL A 320 7.20 11.17 12.66
C VAL A 320 7.60 10.89 11.22
N SER A 321 8.13 11.90 10.55
CA SER A 321 8.55 11.86 9.15
C SER A 321 7.51 11.23 8.21
N GLY A 322 6.24 11.63 8.37
CA GLY A 322 5.09 11.15 7.59
C GLY A 322 4.52 9.81 8.05
N ILE A 323 5.11 9.15 9.06
CA ILE A 323 4.69 7.83 9.53
C ILE A 323 3.96 7.93 10.89
N PRO A 324 2.76 7.36 11.06
CA PRO A 324 2.07 7.30 12.36
C PRO A 324 2.84 6.43 13.35
N VAL A 325 3.05 6.94 14.58
CA VAL A 325 3.82 6.25 15.63
C VAL A 325 3.10 6.13 16.97
N SER A 326 2.03 6.91 17.19
CA SER A 326 1.29 6.88 18.45
C SER A 326 -0.17 7.29 18.32
N VAL A 327 -1.01 6.78 19.22
CA VAL A 327 -2.42 7.18 19.39
C VAL A 327 -2.62 7.62 20.84
N ASN A 328 -3.19 8.80 21.05
CA ASN A 328 -3.42 9.39 22.37
C ASN A 328 -2.15 9.40 23.25
N GLY A 329 -1.01 9.76 22.66
CA GLY A 329 0.30 9.77 23.33
C GLY A 329 0.94 8.40 23.59
N LYS A 330 0.26 7.30 23.32
CA LYS A 330 0.80 5.94 23.49
C LYS A 330 1.46 5.46 22.19
N LYS A 331 2.76 5.14 22.25
CA LYS A 331 3.49 4.50 21.14
C LYS A 331 3.00 3.06 20.96
N LEU A 332 2.80 2.66 19.70
CA LEU A 332 2.31 1.34 19.31
C LEU A 332 3.13 0.82 18.12
N SER A 333 3.19 -0.50 17.93
CA SER A 333 3.70 -1.06 16.68
C SER A 333 2.75 -0.74 15.53
N PRO A 334 3.22 -0.73 14.26
CA PRO A 334 2.39 -0.45 13.09
C PRO A 334 1.06 -1.22 13.07
N ALA A 335 1.09 -2.55 13.24
CA ALA A 335 -0.13 -3.36 13.24
C ALA A 335 -1.05 -3.05 14.44
N SER A 336 -0.47 -2.92 15.64
CA SER A 336 -1.25 -2.61 16.85
C SER A 336 -1.90 -1.22 16.79
N LEU A 337 -1.21 -0.26 16.17
CA LEU A 337 -1.70 1.10 15.96
C LEU A 337 -2.94 1.10 15.06
N LEU A 338 -2.83 0.43 13.91
CA LEU A 338 -3.91 0.32 12.94
C LEU A 338 -5.12 -0.44 13.52
N ASP A 339 -4.88 -1.57 14.20
CA ASP A 339 -5.95 -2.34 14.86
C ASP A 339 -6.69 -1.50 15.90
N HIS A 340 -5.96 -0.76 16.74
CA HIS A 340 -6.56 0.12 17.73
C HIS A 340 -7.44 1.21 17.10
N LEU A 341 -6.99 1.80 16.00
CA LEU A 341 -7.77 2.79 15.26
C LEU A 341 -8.96 2.18 14.52
N ASN A 342 -8.87 0.93 14.05
CA ASN A 342 -10.01 0.23 13.49
C ASN A 342 -11.11 0.03 14.53
N GLN A 343 -10.76 -0.31 15.77
CA GLN A 343 -11.74 -0.46 16.86
C GLN A 343 -12.43 0.88 17.18
N ILE A 344 -11.66 1.96 17.31
CA ILE A 344 -12.20 3.31 17.57
C ILE A 344 -13.06 3.78 16.39
N GLY A 345 -12.54 3.72 15.16
CA GLY A 345 -13.25 4.15 13.97
C GLY A 345 -14.49 3.31 13.67
N GLY A 346 -14.40 1.99 13.88
CA GLY A 346 -15.51 1.05 13.73
C GLY A 346 -16.68 1.37 14.65
N LYS A 347 -16.40 1.67 15.93
CA LYS A 347 -17.40 2.13 16.92
C LYS A 347 -18.12 3.42 16.50
N HIS A 348 -17.47 4.28 15.72
CA HIS A 348 -18.05 5.55 15.27
C HIS A 348 -18.54 5.53 13.82
N GLY A 349 -18.58 4.37 13.16
CA GLY A 349 -19.07 4.24 11.78
C GLY A 349 -18.16 4.88 10.71
N ILE A 350 -16.88 5.07 11.02
CA ILE A 350 -15.92 5.80 10.17
C ILE A 350 -15.46 4.94 8.98
N GLY A 351 -15.30 5.57 7.81
CA GLY A 351 -14.56 4.99 6.69
C GLY A 351 -15.36 4.03 5.81
N ARG A 352 -16.69 4.19 5.73
CA ARG A 352 -17.53 3.53 4.73
C ARG A 352 -17.44 4.26 3.39
N VAL A 353 -17.13 3.54 2.31
CA VAL A 353 -17.02 4.08 0.96
C VAL A 353 -17.82 3.20 -0.01
N ASP A 354 -18.69 3.81 -0.80
CA ASP A 354 -19.35 3.17 -1.95
C ASP A 354 -18.87 3.84 -3.25
N MET A 355 -18.41 3.04 -4.19
CA MET A 355 -17.97 3.52 -5.49
C MET A 355 -18.14 2.52 -6.62
N VAL A 356 -18.28 3.06 -7.83
CA VAL A 356 -18.06 2.35 -9.08
C VAL A 356 -16.65 2.67 -9.55
N GLU A 357 -15.77 1.67 -9.52
CA GLU A 357 -14.36 1.79 -9.92
C GLU A 357 -14.12 1.34 -11.36
N ASN A 358 -13.06 1.87 -11.98
CA ASN A 358 -12.52 1.34 -13.24
C ASN A 358 -11.46 0.26 -12.96
N ARG A 359 -11.75 -1.00 -13.30
CA ARG A 359 -10.78 -2.09 -13.20
C ARG A 359 -9.74 -1.98 -14.32
N LEU A 360 -8.53 -2.49 -14.03
CA LEU A 360 -7.43 -2.52 -14.99
C LEU A 360 -7.80 -3.28 -16.27
N VAL A 361 -8.61 -4.33 -16.12
CA VAL A 361 -9.08 -5.19 -17.23
C VAL A 361 -10.20 -4.55 -18.07
N GLY A 362 -10.47 -3.24 -17.89
CA GLY A 362 -11.33 -2.45 -18.77
C GLY A 362 -12.83 -2.45 -18.41
N MET A 363 -13.24 -3.15 -17.35
CA MET A 363 -14.63 -3.15 -16.89
C MET A 363 -14.82 -2.26 -15.67
N LYS A 364 -16.03 -1.75 -15.49
CA LYS A 364 -16.44 -1.12 -14.23
C LYS A 364 -16.88 -2.19 -13.24
N SER A 365 -16.66 -1.92 -11.96
CA SER A 365 -17.19 -2.75 -10.87
C SER A 365 -17.66 -1.84 -9.75
N ARG A 366 -18.77 -2.19 -9.10
CA ARG A 366 -19.16 -1.54 -7.85
C ARG A 366 -18.57 -2.30 -6.67
N GLY A 367 -17.99 -1.56 -5.74
CA GLY A 367 -17.43 -2.11 -4.51
C GLY A 367 -17.75 -1.19 -3.34
N VAL A 368 -18.08 -1.81 -2.20
CA VAL A 368 -18.26 -1.10 -0.94
C VAL A 368 -17.13 -1.47 0.00
N TYR A 369 -16.52 -0.49 0.64
CA TYR A 369 -15.32 -0.65 1.44
C TYR A 369 -15.53 -0.10 2.86
N GLU A 370 -14.95 -0.78 3.84
CA GLU A 370 -14.83 -0.32 5.22
C GLU A 370 -13.35 -0.17 5.56
N THR A 371 -12.87 1.06 5.75
CA THR A 371 -11.47 1.39 6.06
C THR A 371 -11.38 2.32 7.26
N PRO A 372 -11.81 1.90 8.48
CA PRO A 372 -11.98 2.81 9.61
C PRO A 372 -10.67 3.46 10.08
N GLY A 373 -9.69 2.65 10.49
CA GLY A 373 -8.40 3.16 10.96
C GLY A 373 -7.62 3.86 9.86
N GLY A 374 -7.67 3.33 8.63
CA GLY A 374 -7.01 3.95 7.49
C GLY A 374 -7.57 5.33 7.13
N THR A 375 -8.89 5.53 7.25
CA THR A 375 -9.53 6.84 7.00
C THR A 375 -9.12 7.87 8.06
N ILE A 376 -9.00 7.46 9.33
CA ILE A 376 -8.49 8.30 10.42
C ILE A 376 -7.03 8.69 10.15
N LEU A 377 -6.19 7.73 9.79
CA LEU A 377 -4.77 7.99 9.49
C LEU A 377 -4.59 8.89 8.28
N PHE A 378 -5.38 8.68 7.22
CA PHE A 378 -5.32 9.50 6.01
C PHE A 378 -5.71 10.96 6.29
N ALA A 379 -6.74 11.17 7.12
CA ALA A 379 -7.11 12.50 7.59
C ALA A 379 -5.98 13.14 8.42
N ALA A 380 -5.40 12.42 9.37
CA ALA A 380 -4.31 12.96 10.19
C ALA A 380 -3.05 13.32 9.38
N ALA A 381 -2.63 12.46 8.45
CA ALA A 381 -1.42 12.67 7.65
C ALA A 381 -1.54 13.93 6.77
N ARG A 382 -2.63 14.06 6.02
CA ARG A 382 -2.88 15.24 5.16
C ARG A 382 -2.89 16.55 5.93
N GLU A 383 -3.41 16.52 7.15
CA GLU A 383 -3.55 17.70 7.99
C GLU A 383 -2.25 18.12 8.65
N LEU A 384 -1.33 17.18 8.88
CA LEU A 384 0.01 17.53 9.31
C LEU A 384 0.86 18.06 8.15
N GLU A 385 0.66 17.54 6.95
CA GLU A 385 1.35 17.98 5.74
C GLU A 385 1.03 19.44 5.40
N SER A 386 -0.23 19.86 5.53
CA SER A 386 -0.63 21.26 5.32
C SER A 386 0.07 22.25 6.27
N LEU A 387 0.57 21.75 7.41
CA LEU A 387 1.33 22.55 8.38
C LEU A 387 2.84 22.53 8.11
N THR A 388 3.37 21.51 7.43
CA THR A 388 4.81 21.19 7.39
C THR A 388 5.44 21.20 6.00
N LEU A 389 4.64 21.16 4.93
CA LEU A 389 5.12 21.23 3.55
C LEU A 389 4.85 22.62 2.96
N ASP A 390 5.79 23.09 2.15
CA ASP A 390 5.59 24.32 1.38
C ASP A 390 4.59 24.09 0.23
N ARG A 391 4.13 25.21 -0.35
CA ARG A 391 3.07 25.21 -1.37
C ARG A 391 3.43 24.38 -2.61
N GLU A 392 4.63 24.54 -3.16
CA GLU A 392 5.01 23.90 -4.41
C GLU A 392 5.23 22.40 -4.21
N THR A 393 5.90 22.03 -3.12
CA THR A 393 6.10 20.62 -2.76
C THR A 393 4.78 19.90 -2.59
N MET A 394 3.80 20.51 -1.92
CA MET A 394 2.45 19.92 -1.75
C MET A 394 1.74 19.71 -3.10
N GLN A 395 1.80 20.68 -4.02
CA GLN A 395 1.18 20.56 -5.36
C GLN A 395 1.82 19.46 -6.22
N VAL A 396 3.15 19.35 -6.19
CA VAL A 396 3.88 18.29 -6.90
C VAL A 396 3.57 16.93 -6.28
N LYS A 397 3.58 16.84 -4.95
CA LYS A 397 3.22 15.63 -4.21
C LYS A 397 1.83 15.12 -4.61
N ASP A 398 0.82 15.98 -4.59
CA ASP A 398 -0.56 15.60 -4.93
C ASP A 398 -0.66 15.01 -6.35
N SER A 399 0.09 15.57 -7.30
CA SER A 399 0.15 15.06 -8.67
C SER A 399 0.80 13.67 -8.75
N LEU A 400 1.90 13.47 -8.00
CA LEU A 400 2.60 12.18 -7.95
C LEU A 400 1.82 11.11 -7.17
N ALA A 401 1.06 11.50 -6.16
CA ALA A 401 0.18 10.62 -5.38
C ALA A 401 -0.84 9.89 -6.26
N LEU A 402 -1.38 10.57 -7.27
CA LEU A 402 -2.28 9.96 -8.26
C LEU A 402 -1.60 8.85 -9.06
N LYS A 403 -0.38 9.12 -9.55
CA LYS A 403 0.37 8.11 -10.30
C LYS A 403 0.81 6.95 -9.40
N TYR A 404 1.18 7.24 -8.16
CA TYR A 404 1.50 6.23 -7.17
C TYR A 404 0.31 5.28 -6.96
N ALA A 405 -0.88 5.84 -6.72
CA ALA A 405 -2.11 5.05 -6.53
C ALA A 405 -2.45 4.18 -7.75
N GLU A 406 -2.27 4.71 -8.97
CA GLU A 406 -2.46 3.95 -10.21
C GLU A 406 -1.53 2.73 -10.30
N LEU A 407 -0.23 2.91 -10.00
CA LEU A 407 0.75 1.82 -10.02
C LEU A 407 0.40 0.73 -9.01
N VAL A 408 0.07 1.10 -7.78
CA VAL A 408 -0.35 0.15 -6.74
C VAL A 408 -1.63 -0.58 -7.14
N TYR A 409 -2.65 0.14 -7.63
CA TYR A 409 -3.89 -0.46 -8.10
C TYR A 409 -3.67 -1.47 -9.22
N ALA A 410 -2.77 -1.16 -10.15
CA ALA A 410 -2.41 -1.97 -11.31
C ALA A 410 -1.45 -3.14 -11.00
N GLY A 411 -1.07 -3.36 -9.72
CA GLY A 411 -0.18 -4.45 -9.33
C GLY A 411 1.29 -4.22 -9.63
N ARG A 412 1.67 -2.99 -9.94
CA ARG A 412 3.04 -2.56 -10.25
C ARG A 412 3.78 -2.14 -8.99
N TRP A 413 3.66 -2.95 -7.93
CA TRP A 413 4.37 -2.68 -6.68
C TRP A 413 5.87 -2.71 -6.94
N PHE A 414 6.43 -3.75 -7.53
CA PHE A 414 7.89 -3.86 -7.74
C PHE A 414 8.41 -3.12 -9.00
N ASP A 415 7.67 -2.14 -9.51
CA ASP A 415 8.12 -1.32 -10.64
C ASP A 415 9.12 -0.24 -10.16
N PRO A 416 10.25 0.00 -10.88
CA PRO A 416 11.23 1.01 -10.51
C PRO A 416 10.67 2.44 -10.37
N LEU A 417 9.61 2.76 -11.14
CA LEU A 417 8.93 4.05 -11.02
C LEU A 417 8.28 4.21 -9.65
N ARG A 418 7.60 3.18 -9.12
CA ARG A 418 6.98 3.24 -7.78
C ARG A 418 8.05 3.42 -6.71
N GLU A 419 9.17 2.70 -6.79
CA GLU A 419 10.31 2.84 -5.88
C GLU A 419 10.93 4.24 -5.89
N SER A 420 11.03 4.82 -7.09
CA SER A 420 11.53 6.19 -7.25
C SER A 420 10.57 7.21 -6.65
N LEU A 421 9.26 7.01 -6.80
CA LEU A 421 8.25 7.84 -6.15
C LEU A 421 8.30 7.68 -4.63
N ASP A 422 8.46 6.47 -4.08
CA ASP A 422 8.64 6.25 -2.65
C ASP A 422 9.82 7.03 -2.08
N SER A 423 10.96 7.02 -2.78
CA SER A 423 12.16 7.76 -2.39
C SER A 423 11.91 9.27 -2.36
N PHE A 424 11.16 9.80 -3.33
CA PHE A 424 10.73 11.20 -3.33
C PHE A 424 9.80 11.51 -2.14
N MET A 425 8.80 10.65 -1.89
CA MET A 425 7.86 10.82 -0.78
C MET A 425 8.57 10.77 0.59
N GLU A 426 9.59 9.92 0.73
CA GLU A 426 10.46 9.87 1.91
C GLU A 426 11.19 11.17 2.18
N GLU A 427 11.80 11.73 1.14
CA GLU A 427 12.60 12.94 1.24
C GLU A 427 11.73 14.12 1.70
N ILE A 428 10.60 14.34 1.03
CA ILE A 428 9.75 15.50 1.33
C ILE A 428 9.04 15.39 2.68
N SER A 429 8.78 14.18 3.18
CA SER A 429 8.07 13.97 4.44
C SER A 429 8.98 14.01 5.67
N LYS A 430 10.29 14.24 5.55
CA LYS A 430 11.21 14.31 6.71
C LYS A 430 10.75 15.27 7.81
N THR A 431 10.18 16.42 7.42
CA THR A 431 9.67 17.47 8.32
C THR A 431 8.22 17.25 8.77
N THR A 432 7.50 16.29 8.19
CA THR A 432 6.12 15.93 8.56
C THR A 432 6.10 15.17 9.89
N THR A 433 6.45 15.87 10.97
CA THR A 433 6.55 15.35 12.34
C THR A 433 5.71 16.23 13.26
N GLY A 434 4.91 15.65 14.13
CA GLY A 434 3.98 16.38 14.98
C GLY A 434 2.81 15.53 15.47
N SER A 435 1.68 16.17 15.77
CA SER A 435 0.43 15.45 16.00
C SER A 435 -0.79 16.20 15.47
N VAL A 436 -1.86 15.45 15.21
CA VAL A 436 -3.16 15.95 14.79
C VAL A 436 -4.23 15.35 15.69
N THR A 437 -5.07 16.20 16.26
CA THR A 437 -6.25 15.77 17.02
C THR A 437 -7.48 15.78 16.12
N LEU A 438 -8.19 14.66 16.10
CA LEU A 438 -9.41 14.44 15.33
C LEU A 438 -10.58 14.18 16.28
N LYS A 439 -11.75 14.71 15.94
CA LYS A 439 -13.04 14.42 16.56
C LYS A 439 -13.81 13.46 15.66
N LEU A 440 -14.14 12.28 16.18
CA LEU A 440 -14.90 11.24 15.50
C LEU A 440 -16.34 11.26 16.00
N TYR A 441 -17.29 11.30 15.07
CA TYR A 441 -18.71 11.35 15.42
C TYR A 441 -19.59 10.87 14.27
N LYS A 442 -20.35 9.79 14.49
CA LYS A 442 -21.40 9.29 13.57
C LYS A 442 -20.99 9.32 12.09
N GLY A 443 -19.95 8.58 11.74
CA GLY A 443 -19.42 8.45 10.39
C GLY A 443 -18.50 9.59 9.93
N SER A 444 -18.37 10.66 10.73
CA SER A 444 -17.62 11.86 10.36
C SER A 444 -16.32 12.01 11.14
N ILE A 445 -15.32 12.58 10.47
CA ILE A 445 -14.06 13.02 11.07
C ILE A 445 -13.99 14.54 10.96
N THR A 446 -13.70 15.23 12.06
CA THR A 446 -13.44 16.68 12.09
C THR A 446 -12.09 16.94 12.72
N VAL A 447 -11.24 17.73 12.07
CA VAL A 447 -9.92 18.09 12.63
C VAL A 447 -10.08 19.19 13.66
N THR A 448 -9.53 19.00 14.85
CA THR A 448 -9.69 19.96 15.97
C THR A 448 -8.40 20.68 16.32
N SER A 449 -7.25 20.03 16.15
CA SER A 449 -5.95 20.69 16.36
C SER A 449 -4.83 20.04 15.56
N ARG A 450 -3.77 20.81 15.30
CA ARG A 450 -2.53 20.37 14.64
C ARG A 450 -1.37 21.00 15.39
N LYS A 451 -0.29 20.26 15.61
CA LYS A 451 0.96 20.79 16.19
C LYS A 451 2.17 20.16 15.52
N SER A 452 3.18 20.96 15.23
CA SER A 452 4.45 20.49 14.70
C SER A 452 5.60 21.39 15.13
N PRO A 453 6.76 20.83 15.52
CA PRO A 453 7.99 21.61 15.67
C PRO A 453 8.55 22.13 14.33
N TYR A 454 8.04 21.66 13.20
CA TYR A 454 8.42 22.07 11.84
C TYR A 454 7.30 22.84 11.14
N SER A 455 6.44 23.50 11.91
CA SER A 455 5.34 24.30 11.37
C SER A 455 5.87 25.44 10.48
N LEU A 456 5.37 25.50 9.25
CA LEU A 456 5.55 26.65 8.35
C LEU A 456 4.49 27.73 8.58
N TYR A 457 3.45 27.43 9.38
CA TYR A 457 2.48 28.42 9.82
C TYR A 457 3.09 29.34 10.89
N ARG A 458 2.98 30.65 10.64
CA ARG A 458 3.51 31.73 11.49
C ARG A 458 2.39 32.74 11.76
N GLN A 459 1.86 32.70 12.99
CA GLN A 459 0.73 33.54 13.40
C GLN A 459 1.04 35.05 13.29
N ASP A 460 2.29 35.43 13.56
CA ASP A 460 2.77 36.82 13.47
C ASP A 460 2.82 37.37 12.04
N ILE A 461 2.86 36.50 11.02
CA ILE A 461 2.78 36.90 9.61
C ILE A 461 1.33 36.86 9.11
N SER A 462 0.52 35.92 9.59
CA SER A 462 -0.84 35.71 9.11
C SER A 462 -1.91 36.55 9.82
N SER A 463 -1.59 37.18 10.95
CA SER A 463 -2.52 38.01 11.70
C SER A 463 -2.94 39.25 10.92
N PHE A 464 -4.17 39.72 11.14
CA PHE A 464 -4.64 41.03 10.65
C PHE A 464 -4.15 42.19 11.53
N GLU A 465 -3.57 41.89 12.68
CA GLU A 465 -2.93 42.87 13.56
C GLU A 465 -1.61 43.34 12.95
N SER A 466 -1.16 44.55 13.30
CA SER A 466 0.05 45.16 12.74
C SER A 466 1.29 44.33 13.08
N GLY A 467 1.81 43.60 12.10
CA GLY A 467 3.08 42.88 12.18
C GLY A 467 4.14 43.52 11.30
N ASP A 468 5.36 43.64 11.82
CA ASP A 468 6.49 44.29 11.12
C ASP A 468 7.15 43.36 10.07
N VAL A 469 6.65 42.14 9.89
CA VAL A 469 7.31 41.09 9.08
C VAL A 469 6.85 41.09 7.61
N TYR A 470 5.62 41.56 7.31
CA TYR A 470 5.06 41.55 5.96
C TYR A 470 4.66 42.96 5.51
N ASP A 471 5.39 43.50 4.52
CA ASP A 471 5.03 44.78 3.90
C ASP A 471 3.89 44.59 2.89
N GLN A 472 2.71 45.11 3.23
CA GLN A 472 1.53 45.01 2.36
C GLN A 472 1.70 45.77 1.03
N ALA A 473 2.59 46.78 0.96
CA ALA A 473 2.81 47.56 -0.26
C ALA A 473 3.46 46.71 -1.38
N ASP A 474 4.27 45.70 -1.02
CA ASP A 474 4.93 44.81 -1.97
C ASP A 474 3.93 44.01 -2.81
N ALA A 475 2.76 43.70 -2.26
CA ALA A 475 1.71 42.95 -2.95
C ALA A 475 1.28 43.63 -4.27
N ALA A 476 1.28 44.97 -4.31
CA ALA A 476 0.93 45.70 -5.53
C ALA A 476 1.96 45.49 -6.65
N GLY A 477 3.25 45.44 -6.31
CA GLY A 477 4.33 45.12 -7.25
C GLY A 477 4.23 43.68 -7.74
N PHE A 478 4.06 42.74 -6.79
CA PHE A 478 3.89 41.31 -7.08
C PHE A 478 2.73 41.06 -8.05
N ILE A 479 1.53 41.59 -7.78
CA ILE A 479 0.34 41.38 -8.62
C ILE A 479 0.57 41.90 -10.04
N ARG A 480 1.20 43.08 -10.19
CA ARG A 480 1.49 43.65 -11.52
C ARG A 480 2.41 42.76 -12.35
N LEU A 481 3.43 42.17 -11.72
CA LEU A 481 4.40 41.31 -12.40
C LEU A 481 3.83 39.91 -12.65
N TYR A 482 3.22 39.28 -11.64
CA TYR A 482 2.63 37.95 -11.74
C TYR A 482 1.45 37.91 -12.72
N GLY A 483 0.62 38.96 -12.73
CA GLY A 483 -0.52 39.09 -13.64
C GLY A 483 -0.17 39.59 -15.04
N LEU A 484 1.10 39.91 -15.33
CA LEU A 484 1.50 40.48 -16.62
C LEU A 484 1.09 39.62 -17.82
N PRO A 485 1.28 38.29 -17.82
CA PRO A 485 0.85 37.45 -18.95
C PRO A 485 -0.66 37.52 -19.21
N ILE A 486 -1.47 37.59 -18.15
CA ILE A 486 -2.94 37.70 -18.24
C ILE A 486 -3.32 39.03 -18.90
N ARG A 487 -2.66 40.12 -18.49
CA ARG A 487 -2.89 41.46 -19.06
C ARG A 487 -2.51 41.52 -20.53
N VAL A 488 -1.36 40.95 -20.91
CA VAL A 488 -0.91 40.92 -22.32
C VAL A 488 -1.89 40.17 -23.21
N ARG A 489 -2.37 39.00 -22.78
CA ARG A 489 -3.37 38.24 -23.53
C ARG A 489 -4.63 39.09 -23.80
N ALA A 490 -5.19 39.70 -22.75
CA ALA A 490 -6.37 40.54 -22.89
C ALA A 490 -6.16 41.75 -23.82
N MET A 491 -4.97 42.36 -23.83
CA MET A 491 -4.63 43.47 -24.73
C MET A 491 -4.52 43.06 -26.20
N LEU A 492 -4.23 41.78 -26.49
CA LEU A 492 -4.17 41.26 -27.86
C LEU A 492 -5.54 40.79 -28.36
N ASP A 493 -6.43 40.40 -27.45
CA ASP A 493 -7.81 39.97 -27.73
C ASP A 493 -8.80 41.16 -27.85
N SER A 494 -8.36 42.37 -27.54
CA SER A 494 -9.14 43.63 -27.65
C SER A 494 -8.67 44.46 -28.83
#